data_AF-A0A1F7BM71-F1
#
_entry.id   AF-A0A1F7BM71-F1
#
_cell.length_a   1.000
_cell.length_b   1.000
_cell.length_c   1.000
_cell.angle_alpha   90.00
_cell.angle_beta   90.00
_cell.angle_gamma   90.00
#
_symmetry.space_group_name_H-M   'P 1'
#
loop_
_entity.id
_entity.type
_entity.pdbx_description
1 polymer ?
#
loop_
_entity_poly.entity_id
_entity_poly.type
_entity_poly.pdbx_seq_one_letter_code
_entity_poly.pdbx_strand_id
1 'polypeptide(L)' 'MVDLSILQSMIRESMLLTDAERAYWLAGLARMTPPQVERLKSILDRARNIPWNAALQKTVATLAGSATKTIA' A
#
# COMPACT_ATOMS: atom_id res chain seq x y z
N MET A 1 -7.55 -14.41 -14.16
CA MET A 1 -8.43 -13.38 -13.57
C MET A 1 -7.73 -12.86 -12.34
N VAL A 2 -7.61 -11.54 -12.17
CA VAL A 2 -7.04 -10.97 -10.94
C VAL A 2 -8.00 -11.21 -9.78
N ASP A 3 -7.47 -11.79 -8.70
CA ASP A 3 -8.22 -12.05 -7.49
C ASP A 3 -8.45 -10.73 -6.74
N LEU A 4 -9.72 -10.41 -6.48
CA LEU A 4 -10.12 -9.22 -5.74
C LEU A 4 -9.53 -9.22 -4.31
N SER A 5 -9.29 -10.40 -3.73
CA SER A 5 -8.68 -10.57 -2.41
C SER A 5 -7.25 -10.03 -2.39
N ILE A 6 -6.49 -10.25 -3.48
CA ILE A 6 -5.12 -9.72 -3.62
C ILE A 6 -5.15 -8.20 -3.68
N LEU A 7 -6.08 -7.63 -4.45
CA LEU A 7 -6.22 -6.17 -4.54
C LEU A 7 -6.65 -5.54 -3.22
N GLN A 8 -7.54 -6.21 -2.46
CA GLN A 8 -7.92 -5.75 -1.13
C GLN A 8 -6.70 -5.66 -0.21
N SER A 9 -5.82 -6.67 -0.21
CA SER A 9 -4.57 -6.63 0.56
C SER A 9 -3.64 -5.52 0.08
N MET A 10 -3.44 -5.36 -1.23
CA MET A 10 -2.58 -4.30 -1.77
C MET A 10 -3.09 -2.89 -1.42
N ILE A 11 -4.41 -2.67 -1.43
CA ILE A 11 -5.01 -1.40 -1.01
C ILE A 11 -4.83 -1.18 0.49
N ARG A 12 -4.99 -2.23 1.32
CA ARG A 12 -4.80 -2.16 2.78
C ARG A 12 -3.35 -1.96 3.21
N GLU A 13 -2.40 -2.41 2.39
CA GLU A 13 -0.97 -2.32 2.69
C GLU A 13 -0.29 -1.12 2.01
N SER A 14 -0.96 -0.46 1.06
CA SER A 14 -0.39 0.68 0.33
C SER A 14 0.06 1.80 1.27
N MET A 15 1.33 2.18 1.24
CA MET A 15 1.83 3.30 2.07
C MET A 15 1.45 4.68 1.51
N LEU A 16 0.84 4.73 0.31
CA LEU A 16 0.48 5.98 -0.37
C LEU A 16 -0.98 6.37 -0.17
N LEU A 17 -1.82 5.44 0.33
CA LEU A 17 -3.23 5.68 0.54
C LEU A 17 -3.50 6.04 2.00
N THR A 18 -4.22 7.14 2.20
CA THR A 18 -4.86 7.47 3.48
C THR A 18 -6.03 6.52 3.77
N ASP A 19 -6.47 6.46 5.02
CA ASP A 19 -7.59 5.58 5.42
C ASP A 19 -8.88 5.88 4.65
N ALA A 20 -9.16 7.16 4.37
CA ALA A 20 -10.30 7.58 3.57
C ALA A 20 -10.21 7.06 2.12
N GLU A 21 -9.03 7.15 1.51
CA GLU A 21 -8.80 6.64 0.16
C GLU A 21 -8.88 5.11 0.12
N ARG A 22 -8.32 4.41 1.11
CA ARG A 22 -8.45 2.95 1.21
C ARG A 22 -9.92 2.53 1.26
N ALA A 23 -10.73 3.19 2.10
CA ALA A 23 -12.15 2.90 2.20
C ALA A 23 -12.89 3.13 0.87
N TYR A 24 -12.58 4.23 0.18
CA TYR A 24 -13.13 4.53 -1.15
C TYR A 24 -12.79 3.45 -2.19
N TRP A 25 -11.51 3.07 -2.28
CA TRP A 25 -11.05 2.06 -3.22
C TRP A 25 -11.62 0.66 -2.91
N LEU A 26 -11.70 0.29 -1.63
CA LEU A 26 -12.31 -0.98 -1.20
C LEU A 26 -13.81 -1.05 -1.50
N ALA A 27 -14.55 0.04 -1.31
CA ALA A 27 -15.97 0.11 -1.65
C ALA A 27 -16.21 0.05 -3.17
N GLY A 28 -15.29 0.62 -3.96
CA GLY A 28 -15.37 0.64 -5.42
C GLY A 28 -14.99 -0.68 -6.10
N LEU A 29 -14.16 -1.51 -5.46
CA LEU A 29 -13.59 -2.75 -6.03
C LEU A 29 -14.65 -3.72 -6.59
N ALA A 30 -15.74 -3.93 -5.86
CA ALA A 30 -16.80 -4.87 -6.26
C ALA A 30 -17.56 -4.42 -7.53
N ARG A 31 -17.45 -3.14 -7.91
CA ARG A 31 -18.12 -2.54 -9.06
C ARG A 31 -17.20 -2.34 -10.26
N MET A 32 -15.92 -2.71 -10.14
CA MET A 32 -14.94 -2.53 -11.21
C MET A 32 -15.07 -3.60 -12.29
N THR A 33 -14.98 -3.15 -13.53
CA THR A 33 -14.86 -4.03 -14.69
C THR A 33 -13.47 -4.69 -14.75
N PRO A 34 -13.31 -5.85 -15.41
CA PRO A 34 -12.02 -6.53 -15.49
C PRO A 34 -10.84 -5.65 -15.98
N PRO A 35 -11.01 -4.77 -16.99
CA PRO A 35 -9.94 -3.85 -17.40
C PRO A 35 -9.54 -2.84 -16.32
N GLN A 36 -10.49 -2.39 -15.51
CA GLN A 36 -10.24 -1.46 -14.40
C GLN A 36 -9.48 -2.16 -13.26
N VAL A 37 -9.84 -3.41 -12.98
CA VAL A 37 -9.16 -4.27 -12.00
C VAL A 37 -7.69 -4.48 -12.38
N GLU A 38 -7.40 -4.81 -13.65
CA GLU A 38 -6.02 -4.94 -14.14
C GLU A 38 -5.23 -3.62 -14.06
N ARG A 39 -5.88 -2.50 -14.39
CA ARG A 39 -5.24 -1.18 -14.31
C ARG A 39 -4.94 -0.78 -12.87
N LEU A 40 -5.86 -1.05 -11.95
CA LEU A 40 -5.67 -0.82 -10.52
C LEU A 40 -4.51 -1.67 -9.98
N LYS A 41 -4.44 -2.96 -10.35
CA LYS A 41 -3.32 -3.83 -9.99
C LYS A 41 -1.99 -3.22 -10.44
N SER A 42 -1.89 -2.80 -11.70
CA SER A 42 -0.67 -2.19 -12.23
C SER A 42 -0.26 -0.92 -11.47
N ILE A 43 -1.22 -0.08 -11.10
CA ILE A 43 -0.97 1.13 -10.29
C ILE A 43 -0.44 0.76 -8.90
N LEU A 44 -1.09 -0.20 -8.23
CA LEU A 44 -0.68 -0.62 -6.88
C LEU A 44 0.68 -1.32 -6.88
N ASP A 45 0.99 -2.11 -7.91
CA ASP A 45 2.32 -2.72 -8.10
C ASP A 45 3.40 -1.64 -8.30
N ARG A 46 3.12 -0.61 -9.10
CA ARG A 46 4.04 0.53 -9.27
C ARG A 46 4.21 1.30 -7.98
N ALA A 47 3.12 1.55 -7.25
CA ALA A 47 3.13 2.23 -5.96
C ALA A 47 4.00 1.50 -4.94
N ARG A 48 3.91 0.17 -4.86
CA ARG A 48 4.77 -0.65 -3.99
C ARG A 48 6.25 -0.52 -4.34
N ASN A 49 6.58 -0.40 -5.63
CA ASN A 49 7.95 -0.33 -6.13
C ASN A 49 8.55 1.09 -6.15
N ILE A 50 7.88 2.12 -5.65
CA ILE A 50 8.46 3.46 -5.61
C ILE A 50 9.65 3.49 -4.63
N PRO A 51 10.87 3.86 -5.08
CA PRO A 51 12.09 3.79 -4.26
C PRO A 51 12.01 4.54 -2.94
N TRP A 52 11.23 5.64 -2.90
CA TRP A 52 11.05 6.43 -1.68
C TRP A 52 10.35 5.64 -0.56
N ASN A 53 9.48 4.67 -0.87
CA ASN A 53 8.82 3.83 0.13
C ASN A 53 9.84 2.96 0.88
N ALA A 54 10.80 2.38 0.16
CA ALA A 54 11.88 1.60 0.76
C ALA A 54 12.83 2.47 1.59
N ALA A 55 13.15 3.67 1.10
CA ALA A 55 13.98 4.62 1.84
C ALA A 55 13.30 5.11 3.12
N LEU A 56 11.99 5.38 3.07
CA LEU A 56 11.21 5.85 4.21
C LEU A 56 11.01 4.74 5.26
N GLN A 57 10.71 3.51 4.82
CA GLN A 57 10.71 2.34 5.72
C GLN A 57 12.05 2.15 6.42
N LYS A 58 13.17 2.30 5.70
CA LYS A 58 14.53 2.21 6.27
C LYS A 58 14.81 3.32 7.29
N THR A 59 14.41 4.55 6.99
CA THR A 59 14.55 5.69 7.92
C THR A 59 13.70 5.51 9.17
N VAL A 60 12.43 5.12 9.03
CA VAL A 60 11.54 4.83 10.17
C VAL A 60 12.10 3.69 11.02
N ALA A 61 12.58 2.60 10.41
CA ALA A 61 13.20 1.50 11.13
C ALA A 61 14.48 1.93 11.88
N THR A 62 15.29 2.80 11.28
CA THR A 62 16.51 3.35 11.91
C THR A 62 16.16 4.23 13.11
N LEU A 63 15.14 5.09 12.98
CA LEU A 63 14.67 5.96 14.06
C LEU A 63 14.03 5.14 15.20
N ALA A 64 13.19 4.15 14.87
CA ALA A 64 12.56 3.28 15.86
C ALA A 64 13.59 2.44 16.64
N GLY A 65 14.60 1.89 15.95
CA GLY A 65 15.69 1.14 16.60
C GLY A 65 16.60 2.03 17.46
N SER A 66 16.73 3.31 17.10
CA SER A 66 17.51 4.28 17.89
C SER A 66 16.75 4.72 19.14
N ALA A 67 15.42 4.87 19.08
CA ALA A 67 14.59 5.22 20.23
C ALA A 67 14.66 4.19 21.37
N THR A 68 14.78 2.90 21.05
CA THR A 68 14.93 1.82 22.05
C THR A 68 16.29 1.84 22.74
N LYS A 69 17.31 2.47 22.14
CA LYS A 69 18.69 2.47 22.66
C LYS A 69 18.99 3.64 23.61
N THR A 70 18.12 4.67 23.66
CA THR A 70 18.30 5.85 24.51
C THR A 70 17.66 5.71 25.90
N ILE A 71 16.94 4.61 26.14
CA ILE A 71 16.38 4.21 27.42
C ILE A 71 17.09 2.92 27.87
N ALA A 72 18.39 3.02 28.17
CA ALA A 72 19.19 1.99 28.82
C ALA A 72 20.23 2.65 29.73
#